data_AF-A0A7L3PP31-F1
#
_entry.id   AF-A0A7L3PP31-F1
#
_cell.length_a   1.000
_cell.length_b   1.000
_cell.length_c   1.000
_cell.angle_alpha   90.00
_cell.angle_beta   90.00
_cell.angle_gamma   90.00
#
_symmetry.space_group_name_H-M   'P 1'
#
loop_
_entity.id
_entity.type
_entity.pdbx_description
1 polymer ?
#
loop_
_entity_poly.entity_id
_entity_poly.type
_entity_poly.pdbx_seq_one_letter_code
_entity_poly.pdbx_strand_id
1 'polypeptide(L)'
;AVNPCCYFPCQHQGVCVRVGLEGYECDCTRTGYYGVNCTSPEFWTRLHNLLKPSPAFYHFILTHFKWFWDIVNSTFIRDTLMRLVLTVRANLIPSPPTFNSDYGYISWEAYANVSYYTRVLPPVPDDCPTPMGTKGMQQLPDPQLLAERFLLRQKFEADPRGTNMMFAFFAQHFTHQFFKTSGKMGRGFTKALGHGVDLGHLYGDNLQRQHQLRLFRDGKLKFQVVDGEVYPPTVTDAPVHMVYPAGTPREQQLATGQEVFGLLPGLCLYGTLWLREHNRVCDVLRREHPTWDDEQLFQTARLILIGE
;
A
#
# COMPACT_ATOMS: atom_id res chain seq x y z
N ALA A 1 6.51 -27.58 27.66
CA ALA A 1 6.84 -26.16 27.91
C ALA A 1 6.19 -25.30 26.84
N VAL A 2 5.67 -24.13 27.19
CA VAL A 2 5.07 -23.16 26.24
C VAL A 2 6.20 -22.40 25.57
N ASN A 3 6.05 -22.07 24.28
CA ASN A 3 7.02 -21.25 23.57
C ASN A 3 7.18 -19.87 24.25
N PRO A 4 8.38 -19.50 24.71
CA PRO A 4 8.59 -18.26 25.45
C PRO A 4 8.30 -17.00 24.62
N CYS A 5 8.42 -17.06 23.29
CA CYS A 5 8.10 -15.92 22.43
C CYS A 5 6.59 -15.63 22.32
N CYS A 6 5.71 -16.55 22.76
CA CYS A 6 4.27 -16.30 22.85
C CYS A 6 3.88 -15.22 23.88
N TYR A 7 4.81 -14.87 24.77
CA TYR A 7 4.63 -13.78 25.73
C TYR A 7 5.00 -12.40 25.18
N PHE A 8 5.52 -12.35 23.93
CA PHE A 8 6.08 -11.13 23.32
C PHE A 8 7.05 -10.39 24.26
N PRO A 9 8.09 -11.08 24.80
CA PRO A 9 8.90 -10.53 25.88
C PRO A 9 9.78 -9.35 25.42
N CYS A 10 10.28 -9.39 24.19
CA CYS A 10 11.19 -8.39 23.65
C CYS A 10 10.47 -7.09 23.29
N GLN A 11 10.83 -5.99 23.97
CA GLN A 11 10.22 -4.68 23.77
C GLN A 11 11.01 -3.83 22.77
N HIS A 12 10.45 -2.68 22.38
CA HIS A 12 11.14 -1.64 21.59
C HIS A 12 11.80 -2.17 20.30
N GLN A 13 11.10 -3.06 19.58
CA GLN A 13 11.56 -3.72 18.34
C GLN A 13 12.66 -4.77 18.53
N GLY A 14 12.96 -5.18 19.77
CA GLY A 14 13.82 -6.32 20.03
C GLY A 14 13.26 -7.61 19.43
N VAL A 15 14.13 -8.46 18.89
CA VAL A 15 13.72 -9.70 18.20
C VAL A 15 13.84 -10.88 19.16
N CYS A 16 12.73 -11.62 19.36
CA CYS A 16 12.71 -12.81 20.20
C CYS A 16 13.29 -14.01 19.44
N VAL A 17 14.37 -14.59 19.97
CA VAL A 17 15.00 -15.80 19.44
C VAL A 17 14.89 -16.90 20.50
N ARG A 18 14.39 -18.07 20.09
CA ARG A 18 14.29 -19.23 20.98
C ARG A 18 15.67 -19.87 21.16
N VAL A 19 16.06 -20.13 22.41
CA VAL A 19 17.36 -20.72 22.76
C VAL A 19 17.16 -21.98 23.60
N GLY A 20 17.65 -23.12 23.11
CA GLY A 20 17.38 -24.41 23.72
C GLY A 20 15.88 -24.78 23.69
N LEU A 21 15.46 -25.67 24.61
CA LEU A 21 14.08 -26.16 24.63
C LEU A 21 13.09 -25.19 25.27
N GLU A 22 13.52 -24.44 26.29
CA GLU A 22 12.65 -23.58 27.12
C GLU A 22 13.11 -22.11 27.20
N GLY A 23 14.32 -21.79 26.75
CA GLY A 23 14.89 -20.44 26.85
C GLY A 23 14.54 -19.54 25.67
N TYR A 24 14.74 -18.24 25.87
CA TYR A 24 14.73 -17.23 24.83
C TYR A 24 15.79 -16.18 25.11
N GLU A 25 16.20 -15.49 24.07
CA GLU A 25 17.01 -14.29 24.13
C GLU A 25 16.37 -13.21 23.26
N CYS A 26 16.51 -11.95 23.67
CA CYS A 26 16.10 -10.81 22.87
C CYS A 26 17.33 -10.18 22.22
N ASP A 27 17.34 -10.15 20.89
CA ASP A 27 18.31 -9.33 20.17
C ASP A 27 17.86 -7.86 20.24
N CYS A 28 18.56 -7.07 21.06
CA CYS A 28 18.31 -5.65 21.26
C CYS A 28 19.16 -4.75 20.33
N THR A 29 19.84 -5.31 19.32
CA THR A 29 20.77 -4.59 18.46
C THR A 29 20.13 -3.33 17.84
N ARG A 30 20.74 -2.17 18.09
CA ARG A 30 20.31 -0.85 17.58
C ARG A 30 18.87 -0.44 17.97
N THR A 31 18.27 -1.08 18.98
CA THR A 31 17.00 -0.61 19.55
C THR A 31 17.18 0.66 20.39
N GLY A 32 18.40 0.94 20.86
CA GLY A 32 18.69 1.98 21.85
C GLY A 32 18.35 1.55 23.29
N TYR A 33 18.07 0.25 23.49
CA TYR A 33 17.78 -0.39 24.76
C TYR A 33 18.65 -1.64 24.96
N TYR A 34 18.81 -2.06 26.21
CA TYR A 34 19.54 -3.26 26.60
C TYR A 34 18.81 -4.02 27.73
N GLY A 35 19.41 -5.14 28.16
CA GLY A 35 18.85 -6.05 29.17
C GLY A 35 18.05 -7.18 28.54
N VAL A 36 17.57 -8.10 29.38
CA VAL A 36 16.95 -9.38 28.94
C VAL A 36 15.78 -9.17 27.96
N ASN A 37 14.99 -8.11 28.15
CA ASN A 37 13.78 -7.81 27.37
C ASN A 37 13.86 -6.51 26.54
N CYS A 38 15.05 -5.94 26.38
CA CYS A 38 15.26 -4.64 25.71
C CYS A 38 14.45 -3.49 26.34
N THR A 39 14.45 -3.39 27.68
CA THR A 39 13.64 -2.40 28.42
C THR A 39 14.47 -1.30 29.08
N SER A 40 15.77 -1.51 29.30
CA SER A 40 16.64 -0.51 29.91
C SER A 40 17.18 0.44 28.83
N PRO A 41 16.83 1.73 28.84
CA PRO A 41 17.24 2.66 27.78
C PRO A 41 18.70 3.08 27.95
N GLU A 42 19.39 3.27 26.83
CA GLU A 42 20.65 4.02 26.80
C GLU A 42 20.44 5.49 27.16
N PHE A 43 21.51 6.21 27.48
CA PHE A 43 21.44 7.62 27.91
C PHE A 43 20.70 8.52 26.90
N TRP A 44 21.06 8.43 25.61
CA TRP A 44 20.43 9.24 24.56
C TRP A 44 18.97 8.85 24.30
N THR A 45 18.65 7.56 24.35
CA THR A 45 17.28 7.05 24.27
C THR A 45 16.42 7.59 25.41
N ARG A 46 16.96 7.60 26.63
CA ARG A 46 16.28 8.16 27.81
C ARG A 46 16.00 9.64 27.64
N LEU A 47 16.98 10.42 27.18
CA LEU A 47 16.80 11.85 26.92
C LEU A 47 15.77 12.10 25.80
N HIS A 48 15.86 11.35 24.70
CA HIS A 48 14.92 11.46 23.60
C HIS A 48 13.49 11.19 24.04
N ASN A 49 13.26 10.10 24.78
CA ASN A 49 11.93 9.74 25.29
C ASN A 49 11.38 10.76 26.29
N LEU A 50 12.24 11.41 27.08
CA LEU A 50 11.83 12.48 28.00
C LEU A 50 11.36 13.74 27.25
N LEU A 51 12.04 14.08 26.14
CA LEU A 51 11.75 15.29 25.37
C LEU A 51 10.67 15.09 24.30
N LYS A 52 10.42 13.86 23.86
CA LYS A 52 9.48 13.53 22.79
C LYS A 52 8.04 13.85 23.22
N PRO A 53 7.38 14.86 22.59
CA PRO A 53 5.97 15.14 22.82
C PRO A 53 5.07 13.97 22.39
N SER A 54 3.86 13.94 22.94
CA SER A 54 2.87 12.94 22.56
C SER A 54 2.38 13.15 21.11
N PRO A 55 1.95 12.08 20.41
CA PRO A 55 1.33 12.20 19.09
C PRO A 55 0.13 13.16 19.07
N ALA A 56 -0.65 13.20 20.16
CA ALA A 56 -1.78 14.12 20.32
C ALA A 56 -1.31 15.59 20.37
N PHE A 57 -0.21 15.87 21.07
CA PHE A 57 0.38 17.21 21.11
C PHE A 57 0.87 17.63 19.72
N TYR A 58 1.59 16.76 19.01
CA TYR A 58 2.00 17.04 17.63
C TYR A 58 0.80 17.33 16.72
N HIS A 59 -0.25 16.52 16.80
CA HIS A 59 -1.47 16.75 16.04
C HIS A 59 -2.11 18.11 16.36
N PHE A 60 -2.17 18.47 17.64
CA PHE A 60 -2.70 19.76 18.08
C PHE A 60 -1.91 20.92 17.45
N ILE A 61 -0.58 20.92 17.58
CA ILE A 61 0.28 21.95 16.98
C ILE A 61 0.14 22.03 15.46
N LEU A 62 0.01 20.89 14.77
CA LEU A 62 -0.15 20.84 13.30
C LEU A 62 -1.53 21.29 12.80
N THR A 63 -2.53 21.35 13.68
CA THR A 63 -3.93 21.69 13.32
C THR A 63 -4.41 23.02 13.89
N HIS A 64 -3.70 23.57 14.86
CA HIS A 64 -3.98 24.86 15.49
C HIS A 64 -2.86 25.84 15.07
N PHE A 65 -3.11 27.16 15.08
CA PHE A 65 -2.14 28.20 14.67
C PHE A 65 -1.90 28.36 13.16
N LYS A 66 -2.98 28.50 12.37
CA LYS A 66 -2.88 28.76 10.92
C LYS A 66 -1.93 29.90 10.55
N TRP A 67 -2.00 31.06 11.22
CA TRP A 67 -1.14 32.21 10.94
C TRP A 67 0.37 31.88 11.05
N PHE A 68 0.73 31.03 12.01
CA PHE A 68 2.11 30.60 12.22
C PHE A 68 2.54 29.66 11.08
N TRP A 69 1.67 28.72 10.71
CA TRP A 69 1.93 27.81 9.59
C TRP A 69 1.99 28.54 8.25
N ASP A 70 1.22 29.60 8.02
CA ASP A 70 1.29 30.41 6.81
C ASP A 70 2.69 31.06 6.67
N ILE A 71 3.28 31.52 7.78
CA ILE A 71 4.67 32.01 7.79
C ILE A 71 5.64 30.85 7.51
N VAL A 72 5.54 29.74 8.25
CA VAL A 72 6.44 28.58 8.07
C VAL A 72 6.41 28.07 6.63
N ASN A 73 5.22 27.96 6.03
CA ASN A 73 5.00 27.44 4.67
C ASN A 73 5.60 28.31 3.57
N SER A 74 5.85 29.59 3.84
CA SER A 74 6.50 30.53 2.91
C SER A 74 8.03 30.58 3.02
N THR A 75 8.62 29.75 3.90
CA THR A 75 10.06 29.75 4.17
C THR A 75 10.68 28.35 3.98
N PHE A 76 12.01 28.27 3.99
CA PHE A 76 12.77 27.01 3.95
C PHE A 76 12.49 26.08 5.15
N ILE A 77 11.85 26.60 6.22
CA ILE A 77 11.46 25.82 7.40
C ILE A 77 10.47 24.73 6.97
N ARG A 78 9.59 25.01 5.99
CA ARG A 78 8.69 24.01 5.40
C ARG A 78 9.45 22.75 4.96
N ASP A 79 10.48 22.92 4.15
CA ASP A 79 11.25 21.79 3.59
C ASP A 79 12.06 21.07 4.67
N THR A 80 12.54 21.81 5.67
CA THR A 80 13.25 21.26 6.83
C THR A 80 12.33 20.36 7.66
N LEU A 81 11.12 20.83 7.96
CA LEU A 81 10.10 20.06 8.68
C LEU A 81 9.61 18.89 7.84
N MET A 82 9.42 19.08 6.53
CA MET A 82 9.00 17.99 5.64
C MET A 82 10.06 16.88 5.60
N ARG A 83 11.35 17.24 5.49
CA ARG A 83 12.46 16.27 5.59
C ARG A 83 12.43 15.52 6.91
N LEU A 84 12.20 16.21 8.02
CA LEU A 84 12.09 15.59 9.34
C LEU A 84 10.91 14.61 9.42
N VAL A 85 9.74 14.98 8.88
CA VAL A 85 8.56 14.11 8.82
C VAL A 85 8.87 12.85 8.01
N LEU A 86 9.48 13.01 6.82
CA LEU A 86 9.84 11.89 5.96
C LEU A 86 10.80 10.92 6.65
N THR A 87 11.88 11.41 7.25
CA THR A 87 12.90 10.55 7.88
C THR A 87 12.34 9.84 9.12
N VAL A 88 11.64 10.55 10.00
CA VAL A 88 11.07 9.96 11.23
C VAL A 88 10.02 8.90 10.90
N ARG A 89 9.23 9.09 9.85
CA ARG A 89 8.20 8.11 9.44
C ARG A 89 8.80 6.93 8.69
N ALA A 90 9.73 7.16 7.77
CA ALA A 90 10.36 6.10 7.00
C ALA A 90 11.17 5.14 7.88
N ASN A 91 11.86 5.66 8.90
CA ASN A 91 12.67 4.85 9.83
C ASN A 91 11.87 3.85 10.68
N LEU A 92 10.53 3.93 10.68
CA LEU A 92 9.67 2.94 11.34
C LEU A 92 9.41 1.69 10.49
N ILE A 93 9.68 1.76 9.19
CA ILE A 93 9.44 0.67 8.26
C ILE A 93 10.77 -0.03 7.96
N PRO A 94 10.90 -1.34 8.26
CA PRO A 94 12.13 -2.05 7.97
C PRO A 94 12.37 -2.13 6.46
N SER A 95 13.57 -1.77 6.03
CA SER A 95 14.05 -1.90 4.66
C SER A 95 15.50 -2.38 4.70
N PRO A 96 15.84 -3.57 4.19
CA PRO A 96 15.00 -4.52 3.43
C PRO A 96 13.83 -5.13 4.23
N PRO A 97 12.81 -5.72 3.56
CA PRO A 97 11.67 -6.35 4.23
C PRO A 97 12.10 -7.54 5.10
N THR A 98 11.36 -7.80 6.17
CA THR A 98 11.76 -8.75 7.24
C THR A 98 10.94 -10.03 7.23
N PHE A 99 9.67 -9.96 7.64
CA PHE A 99 8.81 -11.12 7.84
C PHE A 99 7.74 -11.21 6.75
N ASN A 100 7.08 -12.36 6.66
CA ASN A 100 5.85 -12.53 5.91
C ASN A 100 4.88 -13.44 6.68
N SER A 101 3.81 -13.92 6.03
CA SER A 101 2.81 -14.78 6.69
C SER A 101 3.36 -16.13 7.16
N ASP A 102 4.38 -16.67 6.50
CA ASP A 102 4.89 -18.01 6.74
C ASP A 102 6.21 -17.99 7.54
N TYR A 103 6.99 -16.91 7.41
CA TYR A 103 8.28 -16.75 8.06
C TYR A 103 8.24 -15.63 9.11
N GLY A 104 8.28 -16.02 10.39
CA GLY A 104 8.42 -15.12 11.54
C GLY A 104 9.87 -14.76 11.90
N TYR A 105 10.81 -15.02 10.99
CA TYR A 105 12.23 -14.71 11.09
C TYR A 105 12.76 -14.26 9.72
N ILE A 106 13.89 -13.56 9.70
CA ILE A 106 14.52 -13.13 8.43
C ILE A 106 15.02 -14.38 7.69
N SER A 107 14.60 -14.51 6.44
CA SER A 107 15.04 -15.59 5.55
C SER A 107 15.22 -15.09 4.12
N TRP A 108 16.02 -15.81 3.32
CA TRP A 108 16.19 -15.46 1.91
C TRP A 108 14.87 -15.57 1.13
N GLU A 109 14.01 -16.54 1.48
CA GLU A 109 12.70 -16.70 0.87
C GLU A 109 11.78 -15.50 1.18
N ALA A 110 11.73 -15.05 2.44
CA ALA A 110 10.94 -13.90 2.83
C ALA A 110 11.41 -12.58 2.16
N TYR A 111 12.70 -12.50 1.83
CA TYR A 111 13.29 -11.38 1.11
C TYR A 111 13.04 -11.46 -0.41
N ALA A 112 13.31 -12.60 -1.02
CA ALA A 112 13.37 -12.75 -2.48
C ALA A 112 11.99 -13.00 -3.13
N ASN A 113 11.08 -13.69 -2.43
CA ASN A 113 9.77 -14.00 -2.98
C ASN A 113 8.80 -12.83 -2.82
N VAL A 114 8.80 -11.95 -3.83
CA VAL A 114 7.93 -10.78 -3.92
C VAL A 114 6.44 -11.11 -4.13
N SER A 115 6.05 -12.39 -4.18
CA SER A 115 4.63 -12.75 -4.16
C SER A 115 4.01 -12.59 -2.77
N TYR A 116 4.81 -12.52 -1.70
CA TYR A 116 4.33 -12.27 -0.34
C TYR A 116 4.13 -10.79 -0.06
N TYR A 117 3.12 -10.46 0.76
CA TYR A 117 3.17 -9.23 1.53
C TYR A 117 4.17 -9.36 2.68
N THR A 118 4.94 -8.30 2.93
CA THR A 118 5.78 -8.23 4.12
C THR A 118 4.97 -7.87 5.36
N ARG A 119 5.48 -8.23 6.54
CA ARG A 119 4.92 -7.88 7.85
C ARG A 119 5.98 -7.21 8.71
N VAL A 120 5.58 -6.14 9.39
CA VAL A 120 6.47 -5.43 10.35
C VAL A 120 6.66 -6.25 11.63
N LEU A 121 5.63 -6.98 12.05
CA LEU A 121 5.67 -7.90 13.19
C LEU A 121 5.49 -9.35 12.71
N PRO A 122 6.17 -10.33 13.33
CA PRO A 122 6.03 -11.72 12.96
C PRO A 122 4.60 -12.24 13.22
N PRO A 123 4.18 -13.35 12.57
CA PRO A 123 2.98 -14.07 12.97
C PRO A 123 3.06 -14.51 14.44
N VAL A 124 1.89 -14.65 15.07
CA VAL A 124 1.80 -15.35 16.37
C VAL A 124 2.29 -16.78 16.14
N PRO A 125 3.23 -17.31 16.94
CA PRO A 125 3.68 -18.69 16.79
C PRO A 125 2.52 -19.70 16.87
N ASP A 126 2.55 -20.72 16.02
CA ASP A 126 1.49 -21.73 15.94
C ASP A 126 1.35 -22.57 17.22
N ASP A 127 2.43 -22.66 18.02
CA ASP A 127 2.48 -23.40 19.28
C ASP A 127 2.09 -22.55 20.52
N CYS A 128 1.45 -21.40 20.30
CA CYS A 128 0.94 -20.56 21.37
C CYS A 128 -0.38 -21.09 21.97
N PRO A 129 -0.63 -20.89 23.28
CA PRO A 129 -1.82 -21.40 23.96
C PRO A 129 -3.13 -20.68 23.57
N THR A 130 -3.05 -19.44 23.06
CA THR A 130 -4.20 -18.71 22.53
C THR A 130 -3.90 -18.15 21.14
N PRO A 131 -4.93 -17.83 20.33
CA PRO A 131 -4.74 -17.22 19.01
C PRO A 131 -4.00 -15.87 19.02
N MET A 132 -3.86 -15.25 20.19
CA MET A 132 -3.18 -13.96 20.39
C MET A 132 -1.93 -14.10 21.27
N GLY A 133 -1.33 -15.29 21.35
CA GLY A 133 -0.17 -15.58 22.19
C GLY A 133 -0.59 -16.24 23.49
N THR A 134 -0.59 -15.51 24.59
CA THR A 134 -0.85 -16.04 25.96
C THR A 134 -2.03 -15.41 26.68
N LYS A 135 -2.66 -14.41 26.07
CA LYS A 135 -3.79 -13.68 26.64
C LYS A 135 -5.07 -13.93 25.82
N GLY A 136 -6.21 -13.65 26.43
CA GLY A 136 -7.53 -13.83 25.82
C GLY A 136 -8.06 -15.25 25.92
N MET A 137 -9.19 -15.48 25.27
CA MET A 137 -9.84 -16.79 25.21
C MET A 137 -9.18 -17.69 24.16
N GLN A 138 -9.39 -19.00 24.26
CA GLN A 138 -8.90 -19.97 23.27
C GLN A 138 -9.52 -19.81 21.89
N GLN A 139 -10.74 -19.26 21.83
CA GLN A 139 -11.44 -18.96 20.59
C GLN A 139 -11.63 -17.45 20.49
N LEU A 140 -11.30 -16.88 19.33
CA LEU A 140 -11.62 -15.49 19.03
C LEU A 140 -13.13 -15.29 18.89
N PRO A 141 -13.66 -14.09 19.17
CA PRO A 141 -15.05 -13.78 18.90
C PRO A 141 -15.40 -14.05 17.43
N ASP A 142 -16.64 -14.48 17.20
CA ASP A 142 -17.15 -14.69 15.84
C ASP A 142 -17.05 -13.39 15.01
N PRO A 143 -16.40 -13.41 13.83
CA PRO A 143 -16.24 -12.22 13.01
C PRO A 143 -17.56 -11.59 12.56
N GLN A 144 -18.60 -12.41 12.33
CA GLN A 144 -19.91 -11.91 11.93
C GLN A 144 -20.58 -11.16 13.09
N LEU A 145 -20.57 -11.73 14.29
CA LEU A 145 -21.05 -11.05 15.50
C LEU A 145 -20.33 -9.71 15.73
N LEU A 146 -18.99 -9.66 15.57
CA LEU A 146 -18.23 -8.43 15.72
C LEU A 146 -18.62 -7.38 14.68
N ALA A 147 -18.81 -7.79 13.42
CA ALA A 147 -19.24 -6.90 12.35
C ALA A 147 -20.65 -6.34 12.59
N GLU A 148 -21.62 -7.20 12.91
CA GLU A 148 -23.01 -6.81 13.16
C GLU A 148 -23.15 -5.93 14.39
N ARG A 149 -22.37 -6.20 15.45
CA ARG A 149 -22.49 -5.48 16.72
C ARG A 149 -21.77 -4.13 16.73
N PHE A 150 -20.61 -4.01 16.08
CA PHE A 150 -19.74 -2.85 16.23
C PHE A 150 -19.41 -2.11 14.94
N LEU A 151 -19.53 -2.73 13.77
CA LEU A 151 -19.10 -2.13 12.49
C LEU A 151 -20.27 -1.80 11.56
N LEU A 152 -21.42 -2.44 11.74
CA LEU A 152 -22.61 -2.19 10.93
C LEU A 152 -23.14 -0.77 11.19
N ARG A 153 -23.07 0.08 10.17
CA ARG A 153 -23.54 1.46 10.21
C ARG A 153 -25.05 1.51 10.47
N GLN A 154 -25.44 2.12 11.59
CA GLN A 154 -26.86 2.36 11.93
C GLN A 154 -27.39 3.67 11.33
N LYS A 155 -26.58 4.73 11.40
CA LYS A 155 -26.86 6.05 10.83
C LYS A 155 -25.65 6.50 10.04
N PHE A 156 -25.88 7.17 8.91
CA PHE A 156 -24.79 7.81 8.19
C PHE A 156 -24.21 8.96 9.02
N GLU A 157 -22.91 8.89 9.27
CA GLU A 157 -22.13 9.93 9.88
C GLU A 157 -21.16 10.46 8.84
N ALA A 158 -21.35 11.72 8.44
CA ALA A 158 -20.45 12.38 7.51
C ALA A 158 -19.09 12.61 8.18
N ASP A 159 -18.01 12.49 7.40
CA ASP A 159 -16.68 12.83 7.90
C ASP A 159 -16.62 14.33 8.26
N PRO A 160 -16.29 14.70 9.52
CA PRO A 160 -16.26 16.10 9.94
C PRO A 160 -15.21 16.95 9.21
N ARG A 161 -14.26 16.33 8.49
CA ARG A 161 -13.29 17.04 7.65
C ARG A 161 -13.80 17.37 6.24
N GLY A 162 -15.00 16.92 5.88
CA GLY A 162 -15.60 17.20 4.58
C GLY A 162 -15.07 16.32 3.43
N THR A 163 -14.54 15.14 3.72
CA THR A 163 -14.11 14.18 2.68
C THR A 163 -15.27 13.82 1.74
N ASN A 164 -15.04 13.88 0.44
CA ASN A 164 -16.05 13.64 -0.60
C ASN A 164 -15.82 12.31 -1.36
N MET A 165 -16.73 11.99 -2.29
CA MET A 165 -16.64 10.76 -3.08
C MET A 165 -15.48 10.76 -4.09
N MET A 166 -15.02 11.93 -4.54
CA MET A 166 -13.86 12.02 -5.42
C MET A 166 -12.61 11.51 -4.70
N PHE A 167 -12.43 11.90 -3.42
CA PHE A 167 -11.37 11.35 -2.56
C PHE A 167 -11.56 9.86 -2.29
N ALA A 168 -12.78 9.41 -1.98
CA ALA A 168 -13.04 8.00 -1.70
C ALA A 168 -12.69 7.10 -2.90
N PHE A 169 -13.10 7.50 -4.11
CA PHE A 169 -12.76 6.76 -5.33
C PHE A 169 -11.30 6.92 -5.74
N PHE A 170 -10.66 8.08 -5.46
CA PHE A 170 -9.21 8.23 -5.65
C PHE A 170 -8.47 7.21 -4.79
N ALA A 171 -8.78 7.17 -3.49
CA ALA A 171 -8.16 6.26 -2.54
C ALA A 171 -8.37 4.81 -2.97
N GLN A 172 -9.58 4.43 -3.39
CA GLN A 172 -9.85 3.08 -3.89
C GLN A 172 -9.03 2.79 -5.16
N HIS A 173 -9.09 3.65 -6.18
CA HIS A 173 -8.37 3.46 -7.44
C HIS A 173 -6.86 3.35 -7.24
N PHE A 174 -6.29 4.32 -6.52
CA PHE A 174 -4.85 4.41 -6.23
C PHE A 174 -4.34 3.21 -5.44
N THR A 175 -5.04 2.81 -4.36
CA THR A 175 -4.56 1.71 -3.49
C THR A 175 -4.66 0.33 -4.14
N HIS A 176 -5.60 0.14 -5.06
CA HIS A 176 -5.79 -1.13 -5.76
C HIS A 176 -4.67 -1.42 -6.78
N GLN A 177 -3.69 -0.54 -6.95
CA GLN A 177 -2.49 -0.85 -7.73
C GLN A 177 -1.50 -1.75 -6.99
N PHE A 178 -1.39 -1.60 -5.66
CA PHE A 178 -0.49 -2.39 -4.81
C PHE A 178 -1.21 -3.34 -3.85
N PHE A 179 -2.51 -3.16 -3.61
CA PHE A 179 -3.34 -4.15 -2.91
C PHE A 179 -4.10 -5.05 -3.88
N LYS A 180 -3.46 -6.15 -4.29
CA LYS A 180 -4.02 -7.17 -5.19
C LYS A 180 -3.88 -8.56 -4.61
N THR A 181 -4.59 -8.86 -3.53
CA THR A 181 -4.49 -10.16 -2.85
C THR A 181 -4.80 -11.32 -3.79
N SER A 182 -3.91 -12.32 -3.84
CA SER A 182 -4.07 -13.48 -4.70
C SER A 182 -5.08 -14.45 -4.12
N GLY A 183 -6.29 -14.51 -4.69
CA GLY A 183 -7.31 -15.48 -4.28
C GLY A 183 -6.87 -16.95 -4.46
N LYS A 184 -5.95 -17.24 -5.39
CA LYS A 184 -5.43 -18.59 -5.64
C LYS A 184 -4.38 -19.03 -4.62
N MET A 185 -3.52 -18.12 -4.18
CA MET A 185 -2.42 -18.42 -3.24
C MET A 185 -2.81 -18.20 -1.78
N GLY A 186 -3.80 -17.33 -1.51
CA GLY A 186 -4.28 -17.04 -0.16
C GLY A 186 -3.96 -15.62 0.30
N ARG A 187 -4.35 -15.32 1.55
CA ARG A 187 -4.41 -13.94 2.08
C ARG A 187 -3.04 -13.26 2.28
N GLY A 188 -1.95 -14.04 2.36
CA GLY A 188 -0.59 -13.52 2.52
C GLY A 188 0.11 -13.09 1.23
N PHE A 189 -0.55 -13.30 0.08
CA PHE A 189 0.09 -13.15 -1.23
C PHE A 189 -0.55 -12.03 -2.07
N THR A 190 0.27 -11.40 -2.91
CA THR A 190 -0.12 -10.35 -3.85
C THR A 190 0.14 -10.75 -5.30
N LYS A 191 -0.68 -10.23 -6.21
CA LYS A 191 -0.40 -10.21 -7.65
C LYS A 191 0.34 -8.95 -8.09
N ALA A 192 0.34 -7.89 -7.27
CA ALA A 192 1.00 -6.62 -7.57
C ALA A 192 2.48 -6.68 -7.18
N LEU A 193 3.29 -7.34 -8.03
CA LEU A 193 4.70 -7.60 -7.74
C LEU A 193 5.58 -6.33 -7.73
N GLY A 194 5.07 -5.20 -8.19
CA GLY A 194 5.74 -3.90 -8.09
C GLY A 194 5.79 -3.31 -6.67
N HIS A 195 4.95 -3.79 -5.74
CA HIS A 195 4.92 -3.36 -4.31
C HIS A 195 4.86 -1.85 -4.07
N GLY A 196 4.26 -1.09 -4.99
CA GLY A 196 4.22 0.37 -4.86
C GLY A 196 3.50 1.07 -5.99
N VAL A 197 3.89 2.31 -6.24
CA VAL A 197 3.31 3.18 -7.26
C VAL A 197 3.98 2.90 -8.61
N ASP A 198 3.58 1.80 -9.24
CA ASP A 198 4.05 1.39 -10.57
C ASP A 198 3.03 1.66 -11.68
N LEU A 199 1.85 2.18 -11.32
CA LEU A 199 0.69 2.35 -12.20
C LEU A 199 0.23 1.05 -12.87
N GLY A 200 0.47 -0.11 -12.27
CA GLY A 200 0.00 -1.42 -12.77
C GLY A 200 -1.52 -1.52 -12.86
N HIS A 201 -2.25 -0.68 -12.12
CA HIS A 201 -3.70 -0.55 -12.24
C HIS A 201 -4.17 0.09 -13.57
N LEU A 202 -3.30 0.84 -14.26
CA LEU A 202 -3.52 1.39 -15.59
C LEU A 202 -2.88 0.50 -16.67
N TYR A 203 -1.60 0.13 -16.47
CA TYR A 203 -0.78 -0.55 -17.47
C TYR A 203 -0.83 -2.08 -17.40
N GLY A 204 -1.40 -2.66 -16.34
CA GLY A 204 -1.41 -4.10 -16.08
C GLY A 204 -0.29 -4.56 -15.14
N ASP A 205 -0.54 -5.66 -14.44
CA ASP A 205 0.40 -6.29 -13.50
C ASP A 205 1.39 -7.25 -14.16
N ASN A 206 1.33 -7.40 -15.48
CA ASN A 206 2.23 -8.22 -16.28
C ASN A 206 2.36 -7.67 -17.71
N LEU A 207 3.48 -7.99 -18.36
CA LEU A 207 3.83 -7.47 -19.68
C LEU A 207 2.83 -7.87 -20.78
N GLN A 208 2.28 -9.08 -20.71
CA GLN A 208 1.31 -9.56 -21.70
C GLN A 208 0.04 -8.70 -21.67
N ARG A 209 -0.48 -8.40 -20.48
CA ARG A 209 -1.63 -7.50 -20.31
C ARG A 209 -1.32 -6.09 -20.80
N GLN A 210 -0.14 -5.57 -20.47
CA GLN A 210 0.34 -4.26 -20.91
C GLN A 210 0.36 -4.16 -22.44
N HIS A 211 0.91 -5.16 -23.12
CA HIS A 211 0.92 -5.21 -24.58
C HIS A 211 -0.51 -5.23 -25.16
N GLN A 212 -1.43 -5.99 -24.56
CA GLN A 212 -2.82 -6.04 -25.05
C GLN A 212 -3.56 -4.69 -24.93
N LEU A 213 -3.20 -3.88 -23.92
CA LEU A 213 -3.77 -2.56 -23.66
C LEU A 213 -3.11 -1.44 -24.49
N ARG A 214 -1.89 -1.64 -24.98
CA ARG A 214 -1.17 -0.66 -25.80
C ARG A 214 -1.70 -0.60 -27.22
N LEU A 215 -1.67 0.60 -27.80
CA LEU A 215 -1.99 0.83 -29.20
C LEU A 215 -0.81 0.46 -30.12
N PHE A 216 0.42 0.46 -29.58
CA PHE A 216 1.67 0.33 -30.35
C PHE A 216 1.82 1.37 -31.45
N ARG A 217 1.26 2.55 -31.19
CA ARG A 217 1.39 3.71 -32.03
C ARG A 217 1.49 4.93 -31.14
N ASP A 218 2.55 5.71 -31.36
CA ASP A 218 2.78 7.02 -30.74
C ASP A 218 2.85 6.97 -29.20
N GLY A 219 3.22 5.81 -28.64
CA GLY A 219 3.31 5.55 -27.21
C GLY A 219 1.98 5.32 -26.51
N LYS A 220 0.86 5.31 -27.24
CA LYS A 220 -0.48 5.41 -26.66
C LYS A 220 -1.04 4.09 -26.14
N LEU A 221 -1.99 4.21 -25.21
CA LEU A 221 -2.93 3.15 -24.87
C LEU A 221 -4.10 3.12 -25.87
N LYS A 222 -4.64 1.91 -26.10
CA LYS A 222 -5.90 1.74 -26.85
C LYS A 222 -7.03 2.47 -26.13
N PHE A 223 -8.03 2.89 -26.90
CA PHE A 223 -9.21 3.59 -26.41
C PHE A 223 -10.37 3.41 -27.39
N GLN A 224 -11.57 3.77 -26.97
CA GLN A 224 -12.73 3.93 -27.84
C GLN A 224 -13.28 5.35 -27.70
N VAL A 225 -14.06 5.80 -28.68
CA VAL A 225 -14.75 7.09 -28.65
C VAL A 225 -16.25 6.83 -28.63
N VAL A 226 -16.92 7.27 -27.56
CA VAL A 226 -18.36 7.15 -27.37
C VAL A 226 -18.91 8.54 -27.12
N ASP A 227 -19.88 8.97 -27.94
CA ASP A 227 -20.48 10.32 -27.88
C ASP A 227 -19.44 11.46 -27.92
N GLY A 228 -18.38 11.28 -28.70
CA GLY A 228 -17.28 12.26 -28.85
C GLY A 228 -16.24 12.24 -27.73
N GLU A 229 -16.42 11.39 -26.72
CA GLU A 229 -15.57 11.31 -25.54
C GLU A 229 -14.70 10.04 -25.53
N VAL A 230 -13.47 10.16 -25.04
CA VAL A 230 -12.51 9.04 -24.97
C VAL A 230 -12.78 8.17 -23.75
N TYR A 231 -12.92 6.87 -23.96
CA TYR A 231 -13.08 5.86 -22.91
C TYR A 231 -12.07 4.71 -23.08
N PRO A 232 -11.83 3.91 -22.03
CA PRO A 232 -11.05 2.67 -22.16
C PRO A 232 -11.62 1.76 -23.25
N PRO A 233 -10.78 0.97 -23.94
CA PRO A 233 -11.22 0.08 -25.00
C PRO A 233 -12.14 -1.02 -24.45
N THR A 234 -12.86 -1.71 -25.31
CA THR A 234 -13.63 -2.88 -24.89
C THR A 234 -12.74 -4.11 -24.68
N VAL A 235 -13.24 -5.13 -23.97
CA VAL A 235 -12.58 -6.44 -23.86
C VAL A 235 -12.56 -7.19 -25.21
N THR A 236 -13.37 -6.75 -26.19
CA THR A 236 -13.30 -7.23 -27.57
C THR A 236 -12.05 -6.68 -28.27
N ASP A 237 -11.74 -5.39 -28.10
CA ASP A 237 -10.60 -4.71 -28.78
C ASP A 237 -9.25 -4.90 -28.04
N ALA A 238 -9.32 -5.05 -26.72
CA ALA A 238 -8.19 -5.34 -25.85
C ALA A 238 -8.51 -6.60 -25.03
N PRO A 239 -8.14 -7.81 -25.51
CA PRO A 239 -8.57 -9.08 -24.93
C PRO A 239 -7.83 -9.43 -23.63
N VAL A 240 -8.03 -8.60 -22.62
CA VAL A 240 -7.54 -8.80 -21.24
C VAL A 240 -8.65 -9.38 -20.37
N HIS A 241 -8.26 -10.14 -19.34
CA HIS A 241 -9.23 -10.63 -18.35
C HIS A 241 -9.79 -9.47 -17.51
N MET A 242 -11.12 -9.32 -17.46
CA MET A 242 -11.83 -8.39 -16.60
C MET A 242 -12.87 -9.15 -15.77
N VAL A 243 -13.09 -8.70 -14.53
CA VAL A 243 -14.14 -9.23 -13.65
C VAL A 243 -15.40 -8.41 -13.86
N TYR A 244 -16.37 -9.02 -14.54
CA TYR A 244 -17.72 -8.50 -14.74
C TYR A 244 -18.75 -9.57 -14.34
N PRO A 245 -20.00 -9.19 -14.01
CA PRO A 245 -21.08 -10.13 -13.77
C PRO A 245 -21.27 -11.10 -14.95
N ALA A 246 -21.59 -12.36 -14.65
CA ALA A 246 -21.86 -13.37 -15.66
C ALA A 246 -22.98 -12.91 -16.61
N GLY A 247 -22.76 -13.06 -17.91
CA GLY A 247 -23.71 -12.63 -18.96
C GLY A 247 -23.49 -11.22 -19.50
N THR A 248 -22.59 -10.42 -18.92
CA THR A 248 -22.22 -9.10 -19.49
C THR A 248 -21.52 -9.30 -20.85
N PRO A 249 -22.01 -8.75 -21.97
CA PRO A 249 -21.37 -8.89 -23.28
C PRO A 249 -19.97 -8.27 -23.31
N ARG A 250 -19.02 -8.86 -24.04
CA ARG A 250 -17.61 -8.40 -24.07
C ARG A 250 -17.46 -7.00 -24.67
N GLU A 251 -18.36 -6.64 -25.57
CA GLU A 251 -18.45 -5.35 -26.24
C GLU A 251 -18.88 -4.23 -25.27
N GLN A 252 -19.47 -4.59 -24.12
CA GLN A 252 -19.89 -3.66 -23.07
C GLN A 252 -18.93 -3.65 -21.86
N GLN A 253 -17.90 -4.50 -21.88
CA GLN A 253 -16.89 -4.57 -20.82
C GLN A 253 -15.72 -3.66 -21.17
N LEU A 254 -15.37 -2.74 -20.28
CA LEU A 254 -14.20 -1.88 -20.44
C LEU A 254 -12.94 -2.63 -19.99
N ALA A 255 -11.91 -2.61 -20.82
CA ALA A 255 -10.61 -3.21 -20.57
C ALA A 255 -9.67 -2.16 -19.94
N THR A 256 -9.13 -2.46 -18.76
CA THR A 256 -8.18 -1.60 -18.03
C THR A 256 -7.05 -2.42 -17.44
N GLY A 257 -6.02 -1.77 -16.87
CA GLY A 257 -4.91 -2.47 -16.20
C GLY A 257 -5.34 -3.33 -15.01
N GLN A 258 -6.32 -2.87 -14.23
CA GLN A 258 -6.82 -3.58 -13.06
C GLN A 258 -8.12 -4.34 -13.36
N GLU A 259 -8.11 -5.66 -13.19
CA GLU A 259 -9.22 -6.53 -13.58
C GLU A 259 -10.55 -6.27 -12.86
N VAL A 260 -10.54 -5.62 -11.69
CA VAL A 260 -11.76 -5.37 -10.88
C VAL A 260 -12.39 -3.99 -11.05
N PHE A 261 -11.82 -3.11 -11.88
CA PHE A 261 -12.32 -1.72 -12.00
C PHE A 261 -13.68 -1.61 -12.68
N GLY A 262 -14.12 -2.64 -13.41
CA GLY A 262 -15.49 -2.74 -13.94
C GLY A 262 -16.58 -2.83 -12.87
N LEU A 263 -16.22 -3.04 -11.59
CA LEU A 263 -17.18 -3.20 -10.50
C LEU A 263 -17.91 -1.90 -10.13
N LEU A 264 -17.25 -0.74 -10.24
CA LEU A 264 -17.79 0.54 -9.77
C LEU A 264 -17.50 1.66 -10.78
N PRO A 265 -18.48 2.51 -11.12
CA PRO A 265 -18.27 3.64 -12.04
C PRO A 265 -17.16 4.60 -11.60
N GLY A 266 -16.98 4.81 -10.29
CA GLY A 266 -15.92 5.67 -9.76
C GLY A 266 -14.50 5.16 -10.06
N LEU A 267 -14.31 3.84 -10.17
CA LEU A 267 -13.03 3.26 -10.59
C LEU A 267 -12.80 3.41 -12.08
N CYS A 268 -13.84 3.20 -12.90
CA CYS A 268 -13.81 3.46 -14.34
C CYS A 268 -13.56 4.94 -14.66
N LEU A 269 -14.12 5.86 -13.86
CA LEU A 269 -13.89 7.30 -14.00
C LEU A 269 -12.40 7.62 -13.92
N TYR A 270 -11.72 7.21 -12.85
CA TYR A 270 -10.28 7.45 -12.71
C TYR A 270 -9.46 6.71 -13.77
N GLY A 271 -9.84 5.48 -14.12
CA GLY A 271 -9.18 4.74 -15.21
C GLY A 271 -9.28 5.47 -16.55
N THR A 272 -10.41 6.13 -16.80
CA THR A 272 -10.63 6.96 -18.00
C THR A 272 -9.79 8.22 -17.96
N LEU A 273 -9.75 8.93 -16.82
CA LEU A 273 -8.94 10.14 -16.64
C LEU A 273 -7.46 9.86 -16.87
N TRP A 274 -6.90 8.83 -16.25
CA TRP A 274 -5.48 8.49 -16.37
C TRP A 274 -5.11 7.97 -17.76
N LEU A 275 -6.02 7.27 -18.45
CA LEU A 275 -5.83 6.88 -19.84
C LEU A 275 -5.75 8.11 -20.76
N ARG A 276 -6.66 9.07 -20.57
CA ARG A 276 -6.64 10.33 -21.33
C ARG A 276 -5.35 11.09 -21.06
N GLU A 277 -4.92 11.16 -19.80
CA GLU A 277 -3.68 11.85 -19.42
C GLU A 277 -2.46 11.19 -20.04
N HIS A 278 -2.37 9.86 -20.01
CA HIS A 278 -1.28 9.13 -20.66
C HIS A 278 -1.20 9.46 -22.17
N ASN A 279 -2.33 9.41 -22.87
CA ASN A 279 -2.36 9.71 -24.30
C ASN A 279 -2.06 11.19 -24.60
N ARG A 280 -2.48 12.11 -23.72
CA ARG A 280 -2.16 13.55 -23.80
C ARG A 280 -0.65 13.79 -23.61
N VAL A 281 -0.02 13.15 -22.63
CA VAL A 281 1.42 13.21 -22.40
C VAL A 281 2.18 12.65 -23.59
N CYS A 282 1.73 11.54 -24.18
CA CYS A 282 2.32 11.02 -25.41
C CYS A 282 2.27 12.04 -26.57
N ASP A 283 1.17 12.78 -26.72
CA ASP A 283 1.06 13.83 -27.73
C ASP A 283 1.98 15.03 -27.46
N VAL A 284 2.24 15.36 -26.19
CA VAL A 284 3.25 16.37 -25.82
C VAL A 284 4.64 15.86 -26.15
N LEU A 285 5.00 14.66 -25.69
CA LEU A 285 6.31 14.05 -25.88
C LEU A 285 6.65 13.88 -27.36
N ARG A 286 5.69 13.45 -28.19
CA ARG A 286 5.92 13.30 -29.63
C ARG A 286 6.21 14.62 -30.33
N ARG A 287 5.59 15.72 -29.89
CA ARG A 287 5.85 17.06 -30.45
C ARG A 287 7.24 17.55 -30.08
N GLU A 288 7.65 17.35 -28.83
CA GLU A 288 9.00 17.73 -28.35
C GLU A 288 10.09 16.79 -28.89
N HIS A 289 9.75 15.53 -29.15
CA HIS A 289 10.69 14.49 -29.58
C HIS A 289 10.17 13.71 -30.81
N PRO A 290 10.17 14.31 -32.01
CA PRO A 290 9.63 13.67 -33.22
C PRO A 290 10.36 12.39 -33.67
N THR A 291 11.59 12.18 -33.19
CA THR A 291 12.42 11.01 -33.52
C THR A 291 12.23 9.83 -32.57
N TRP A 292 11.47 9.98 -31.47
CA TRP A 292 11.23 8.89 -30.54
C TRP A 292 10.25 7.87 -31.11
N ASP A 293 10.51 6.61 -30.83
CA ASP A 293 9.62 5.51 -31.22
C ASP A 293 8.47 5.32 -30.21
N ASP A 294 7.57 4.40 -30.53
CA ASP A 294 6.42 4.08 -29.68
C ASP A 294 6.83 3.62 -28.28
N GLU A 295 7.87 2.80 -28.17
CA GLU A 295 8.30 2.23 -26.89
C GLU A 295 8.84 3.33 -25.96
N GLN A 296 9.72 4.18 -26.48
CA GLN A 296 10.29 5.27 -25.70
C GLN A 296 9.23 6.28 -25.26
N LEU A 297 8.26 6.61 -26.13
CA LEU A 297 7.13 7.47 -25.79
C LEU A 297 6.28 6.85 -24.68
N PHE A 298 5.92 5.57 -24.81
CA PHE A 298 5.10 4.85 -23.83
C PHE A 298 5.79 4.79 -22.45
N GLN A 299 7.06 4.39 -22.40
CA GLN A 299 7.79 4.27 -21.14
C GLN A 299 8.02 5.63 -20.48
N THR A 300 8.33 6.67 -21.26
CA THR A 300 8.53 8.02 -20.71
C THR A 300 7.21 8.59 -20.19
N ALA A 301 6.10 8.41 -20.92
CA ALA A 301 4.79 8.83 -20.44
C ALA A 301 4.39 8.11 -19.14
N ARG A 302 4.70 6.81 -19.00
CA ARG A 302 4.50 6.08 -17.74
C ARG A 302 5.29 6.68 -16.59
N LEU A 303 6.56 7.06 -16.80
CA LEU A 303 7.39 7.68 -15.77
C LEU A 303 6.85 9.05 -15.34
N ILE A 304 6.36 9.86 -16.28
CA ILE A 304 5.72 11.14 -15.97
C ILE A 304 4.49 10.93 -15.10
N LEU A 305 3.59 10.02 -15.48
CA LEU A 305 2.37 9.73 -14.72
C LEU A 305 2.64 9.07 -13.35
N ILE A 306 3.79 8.41 -13.15
CA ILE A 306 4.22 7.94 -11.82
C ILE A 306 4.59 9.14 -10.92
N GLY A 307 5.12 10.22 -11.50
CA GLY A 307 5.53 11.43 -10.78
C GLY A 307 4.40 12.42 -10.50
N GLU A 308 3.30 12.37 -11.26
CA GLU A 308 2.07 13.16 -11.07
C GLU A 308 1.23 12.66 -9.88
#